data_AF-A0A1I8J5U8-F1
#
_entry.id   AF-A0A1I8J5U8-F1
#
_cell.length_a   1.000
_cell.length_b   1.000
_cell.length_c   1.000
_cell.angle_alpha   90.00
_cell.angle_beta   90.00
_cell.angle_gamma   90.00
#
_symmetry.space_group_name_H-M   'P 1'
#
loop_
_entity.id
_entity.type
_entity.pdbx_description
1 polymer ?
#
loop_
_entity_poly.entity_id
_entity_poly.type
_entity_poly.pdbx_seq_one_letter_code
_entity_poly.pdbx_strand_id
1 'polypeptide(L)'
;MWRLLERVDGLNIRGHIIGQHLTREMTAGEPKFALQVESIITSVPVPEYRQLVVEALSLLVRLPDMDPDGRLAGLQGRVLPVEQLVHSANRIFLEDLLAASSGGDSGLVASCGCRIGGDGCGACGLCGRFYDTAPSGRFGTLAYLVRALPDLLPLPADSDGLECPVQ
;
A
#
# COMPACT_ATOMS: atom_id res chain seq x y z
N MET A 1 -0.43 9.25 -11.08
CA MET A 1 0.73 9.57 -10.23
C MET A 1 0.93 11.06 -10.10
N TRP A 2 1.02 11.80 -11.20
CA TRP A 2 1.12 13.27 -11.17
C TRP A 2 0.06 13.95 -10.29
N ARG A 3 -1.23 13.67 -10.53
CA ARG A 3 -2.35 14.20 -9.72
C ARG A 3 -2.28 13.85 -8.23
N LEU A 4 -1.64 12.73 -7.88
CA LEU A 4 -1.45 12.34 -6.49
C LEU A 4 -0.38 13.22 -5.86
N LEU A 5 0.75 13.45 -6.55
CA LEU A 5 1.83 14.33 -6.10
C LEU A 5 1.40 15.80 -5.98
N GLU A 6 0.35 16.22 -6.68
CA GLU A 6 -0.26 17.54 -6.46
C GLU A 6 -1.00 17.65 -5.12
N ARG A 7 -1.38 16.50 -4.51
CA ARG A 7 -2.15 16.43 -3.26
C ARG A 7 -1.34 15.98 -2.05
N VAL A 8 -0.14 15.44 -2.25
CA VAL A 8 0.79 14.99 -1.19
C VAL A 8 2.16 15.63 -1.38
N ASP A 9 2.95 15.74 -0.32
CA ASP A 9 4.32 16.29 -0.44
C ASP A 9 5.27 15.27 -1.09
N GLY A 10 4.99 13.98 -0.91
CA GLY A 10 5.62 12.92 -1.66
C GLY A 10 5.24 11.52 -1.25
N LEU A 11 5.78 10.54 -1.96
CA LEU A 11 5.71 9.13 -1.65
C LEU A 11 7.10 8.68 -1.21
N ASN A 12 7.22 8.10 -0.02
CA ASN A 12 8.48 7.52 0.42
C ASN A 12 8.48 6.03 0.07
N ILE A 13 9.52 5.61 -0.65
CA ILE A 13 9.83 4.22 -0.98
C ILE A 13 11.28 3.96 -0.58
N ARG A 14 11.49 3.22 0.50
CA ARG A 14 12.78 2.80 1.06
C ARG A 14 13.75 3.96 1.31
N GLY A 15 13.23 5.12 1.70
CA GLY A 15 14.00 6.34 1.93
C GLY A 15 14.13 7.24 0.71
N HIS A 16 13.67 6.80 -0.47
CA HIS A 16 13.55 7.64 -1.66
C HIS A 16 12.20 8.34 -1.67
N ILE A 17 12.21 9.67 -1.64
CA ILE A 17 10.99 10.47 -1.67
C ILE A 17 10.70 10.91 -3.11
N ILE A 18 9.62 10.37 -3.68
CA ILE A 18 9.02 10.86 -4.91
C ILE A 18 8.10 12.01 -4.53
N GLY A 19 8.63 13.23 -4.49
CA GLY A 19 7.91 14.40 -4.01
C GLY A 19 7.62 15.46 -5.07
N GLN A 20 6.98 16.56 -4.63
CA GLN A 20 6.67 17.70 -5.48
C GLN A 20 7.90 18.35 -6.13
N HIS A 21 9.09 18.15 -5.57
CA HIS A 21 10.34 18.56 -6.20
C HIS A 21 10.47 18.01 -7.63
N LEU A 22 10.10 16.74 -7.84
CA LEU A 22 10.12 16.11 -9.16
C LEU A 22 9.07 16.67 -10.10
N THR A 23 7.90 17.07 -9.59
CA THR A 23 6.86 17.70 -10.41
C THR A 23 7.10 19.18 -10.67
N ARG A 24 7.98 19.85 -9.91
CA ARG A 24 8.38 21.25 -10.10
C ARG A 24 9.57 21.39 -11.04
N GLU A 25 10.47 20.42 -11.05
CA GLU A 25 11.65 20.41 -11.92
C GLU A 25 11.41 19.77 -13.30
N MET A 26 10.28 19.06 -13.46
CA MET A 26 9.97 18.28 -14.67
C MET A 26 8.59 18.65 -15.20
N THR A 27 8.34 18.44 -16.49
CA THR A 27 7.03 18.70 -17.10
C THR A 27 6.16 17.44 -17.10
N ALA A 28 4.85 17.60 -16.84
CA ALA A 28 3.89 16.51 -16.95
C ALA A 28 3.94 15.90 -18.37
N GLY A 29 4.18 14.59 -18.46
CA GLY A 29 4.26 13.87 -19.74
C GLY A 29 5.68 13.68 -20.29
N GLU A 30 6.72 14.19 -19.62
CA GLU A 30 8.10 13.88 -19.99
C GLU A 30 8.50 12.43 -19.62
N PRO A 31 9.21 11.71 -20.50
CA PRO A 31 9.64 10.34 -20.24
C PRO A 31 10.63 10.24 -19.07
N LYS A 32 11.35 11.32 -18.76
CA LYS A 32 12.34 11.37 -17.69
C LYS A 32 11.70 11.15 -16.31
N PHE A 33 10.46 11.63 -16.10
CA PHE A 33 9.74 11.42 -14.84
C PHE A 33 9.40 9.94 -14.65
N ALA A 34 8.88 9.30 -15.71
CA ALA A 34 8.55 7.87 -15.69
C ALA A 34 9.79 7.01 -15.41
N LEU A 35 10.91 7.31 -16.07
CA LEU A 35 12.19 6.61 -15.87
C LEU A 35 12.71 6.75 -14.44
N GLN A 36 12.54 7.92 -13.81
CA GLN A 36 12.99 8.12 -12.43
C GLN A 36 12.14 7.36 -11.42
N VAL A 37 10.81 7.39 -11.59
CA VAL A 37 9.88 6.57 -10.78
C VAL A 37 10.20 5.08 -10.97
N GLU A 38 10.39 4.64 -12.21
CA GLU A 38 10.74 3.26 -12.54
C GLU A 38 12.09 2.86 -11.93
N SER A 39 13.08 3.75 -11.95
CA SER A 39 14.38 3.53 -11.32
C SER A 39 14.25 3.34 -9.81
N ILE A 40 13.42 4.14 -9.14
CA ILE A 40 13.14 3.99 -7.70
C ILE A 40 12.44 2.66 -7.40
N ILE A 41 11.45 2.28 -8.19
CA ILE A 41 10.75 0.99 -8.02
C ILE A 41 11.72 -0.18 -8.29
N THR A 42 12.55 -0.09 -9.32
CA THR A 42 13.53 -1.11 -9.70
C THR A 42 14.66 -1.23 -8.67
N SER A 43 14.92 -0.19 -7.87
CA SER A 43 15.87 -0.24 -6.75
C SER A 43 15.47 -1.23 -5.63
N VAL A 44 14.21 -1.68 -5.61
CA VAL A 44 13.74 -2.71 -4.68
C VAL A 44 14.31 -4.08 -5.11
N PRO A 45 15.19 -4.70 -4.30
CA PRO A 45 15.95 -5.88 -4.70
C PRO A 45 15.12 -7.16 -4.71
N VAL A 46 14.08 -7.22 -3.87
CA VAL A 46 13.21 -8.40 -3.73
C VAL A 46 12.05 -8.25 -4.72
N PRO A 47 11.94 -9.09 -5.76
CA PRO A 47 10.94 -8.95 -6.81
C PRO A 47 9.51 -9.10 -6.28
N GLU A 48 9.28 -9.99 -5.32
CA GLU A 48 7.98 -10.22 -4.69
C GLU A 48 7.52 -8.98 -3.90
N TYR A 49 8.42 -8.35 -3.16
CA TYR A 49 8.15 -7.10 -2.46
C TYR A 49 7.95 -5.93 -3.43
N ARG A 50 8.74 -5.87 -4.50
CA ARG A 50 8.59 -4.86 -5.56
C ARG A 50 7.20 -4.93 -6.18
N GLN A 51 6.65 -6.12 -6.39
CA GLN A 51 5.28 -6.28 -6.90
C GLN A 51 4.25 -5.64 -5.94
N LEU A 52 4.35 -5.91 -4.63
CA LEU A 52 3.45 -5.29 -3.64
C LEU A 52 3.56 -3.75 -3.62
N VAL A 53 4.77 -3.21 -3.78
CA VAL A 53 4.99 -1.77 -3.89
C VAL A 53 4.32 -1.21 -5.15
N VAL A 54 4.42 -1.89 -6.29
CA VAL A 54 3.75 -1.49 -7.55
C VAL A 54 2.23 -1.51 -7.38
N GLU A 55 1.69 -2.52 -6.72
CA GLU A 55 0.25 -2.62 -6.44
C GLU A 55 -0.23 -1.51 -5.49
N ALA A 56 0.52 -1.25 -4.42
CA ALA A 56 0.27 -0.16 -3.49
C ALA A 56 0.31 1.20 -4.22
N LEU A 57 1.33 1.46 -5.03
CA LEU A 57 1.41 2.67 -5.85
C LEU A 57 0.24 2.79 -6.83
N SER A 58 -0.15 1.69 -7.47
CA SER A 58 -1.30 1.67 -8.38
C SER A 58 -2.60 2.06 -7.68
N LEU A 59 -2.77 1.64 -6.42
CA LEU A 59 -3.88 2.06 -5.57
C LEU A 59 -3.79 3.54 -5.19
N LEU A 60 -2.64 3.98 -4.68
CA LEU A 60 -2.41 5.37 -4.28
C LEU A 60 -2.64 6.34 -5.45
N VAL A 61 -2.22 5.97 -6.66
CA VAL A 61 -2.41 6.76 -7.88
C VAL A 61 -3.88 7.00 -8.22
N ARG A 62 -4.79 6.10 -7.83
CA ARG A 62 -6.24 6.22 -8.05
C ARG A 62 -6.95 7.00 -6.94
N LEU A 63 -6.31 7.22 -5.78
CA LEU A 63 -6.92 7.99 -4.68
C LEU A 63 -7.48 9.34 -5.11
N PRO A 64 -6.79 10.15 -5.95
CA PRO A 64 -7.32 11.43 -6.36
C PRO A 64 -8.62 11.34 -7.17
N ASP A 65 -8.84 10.22 -7.87
CA ASP A 65 -10.03 9.98 -8.68
C ASP A 65 -11.17 9.39 -7.83
N MET A 66 -10.85 8.71 -6.72
CA MET A 66 -11.82 8.15 -5.77
C MET A 66 -12.33 9.17 -4.73
N ASP A 67 -11.65 10.30 -4.59
CA ASP A 67 -12.04 11.40 -3.69
C ASP A 67 -12.32 12.68 -4.48
N PRO A 68 -13.49 12.76 -5.15
CA PRO A 68 -13.92 13.99 -5.81
C PRO A 68 -14.29 15.09 -4.82
N ASP A 69 -14.67 14.73 -3.58
CA ASP A 69 -15.15 15.64 -2.54
C ASP A 69 -14.01 16.34 -1.76
N GLY A 70 -12.75 16.00 -2.06
CA GLY A 70 -11.59 16.63 -1.44
C GLY A 70 -11.40 16.25 0.03
N ARG A 71 -11.94 15.11 0.48
CA ARG A 71 -11.73 14.58 1.84
C ARG A 71 -10.25 14.27 2.12
N LEU A 72 -9.46 14.08 1.07
CA LEU A 72 -8.00 13.91 1.09
C LEU A 72 -7.24 15.25 1.11
N ALA A 73 -7.90 16.41 1.20
CA ALA A 73 -7.23 17.71 1.31
C ALA A 73 -6.27 17.79 2.50
N GLY A 74 -6.53 17.04 3.58
CA GLY A 74 -5.64 16.90 4.74
C GLY A 74 -4.33 16.14 4.49
N LEU A 75 -4.09 15.65 3.26
CA LEU A 75 -2.83 15.01 2.87
C LEU A 75 -1.77 16.00 2.35
N GLN A 76 -2.15 17.25 2.08
CA GLN A 76 -1.19 18.29 1.73
C GLN A 76 -0.17 18.46 2.86
N GLY A 77 1.13 18.53 2.55
CA GLY A 77 2.18 18.59 3.57
C GLY A 77 2.66 17.22 4.07
N ARG A 78 2.09 16.10 3.57
CA ARG A 78 2.42 14.76 4.07
C ARG A 78 3.20 13.94 3.05
N VAL A 79 4.21 13.23 3.55
CA VAL A 79 4.90 12.18 2.82
C VAL A 79 4.24 10.85 3.16
N LEU A 80 3.74 10.12 2.17
CA LEU A 80 3.10 8.82 2.35
C LEU A 80 4.16 7.71 2.29
N PRO A 81 4.44 7.00 3.40
CA PRO A 81 5.33 5.85 3.40
C PRO A 81 4.64 4.62 2.78
N VAL A 82 5.09 4.22 1.60
CA VAL A 82 4.50 3.09 0.88
C VAL A 82 4.76 1.77 1.62
N GLU A 83 5.92 1.63 2.26
CA GLU A 83 6.27 0.48 3.10
C GLU A 83 5.22 0.25 4.19
N GLN A 84 4.82 1.32 4.89
CA GLN A 84 3.88 1.21 6.01
C GLN A 84 2.52 0.71 5.53
N LEU A 85 2.06 1.14 4.35
CA LEU A 85 0.83 0.64 3.76
C LEU A 85 0.88 -0.87 3.51
N VAL A 86 1.99 -1.36 2.94
CA VAL A 86 2.19 -2.79 2.67
C VAL A 86 2.28 -3.59 3.97
N HIS A 87 2.96 -3.07 4.98
CA HIS A 87 3.05 -3.70 6.30
C HIS A 87 1.69 -3.74 7.02
N SER A 88 0.91 -2.66 6.98
CA SER A 88 -0.45 -2.64 7.52
C SER A 88 -1.37 -3.62 6.80
N ALA A 89 -1.28 -3.71 5.47
CA ALA A 89 -2.03 -4.71 4.70
C ALA A 89 -1.68 -6.14 5.13
N ASN A 90 -0.39 -6.43 5.30
CA ASN A 90 0.07 -7.72 5.80
C ASN A 90 -0.39 -8.01 7.24
N ARG A 91 -0.47 -6.99 8.11
CA ARG A 91 -1.03 -7.13 9.46
C ARG A 91 -2.50 -7.56 9.39
N ILE A 92 -3.32 -6.88 8.60
CA ILE A 92 -4.75 -7.21 8.42
C ILE A 92 -4.91 -8.62 7.83
N PHE A 93 -4.07 -9.00 6.87
CA PHE A 93 -4.05 -10.37 6.32
C PHE A 93 -3.77 -11.43 7.40
N LEU A 94 -2.80 -11.19 8.29
CA LEU A 94 -2.50 -12.10 9.38
C LEU A 94 -3.65 -12.18 10.40
N GLU A 95 -4.32 -11.07 10.68
CA GLU A 95 -5.50 -11.03 11.54
C GLU A 95 -6.66 -11.85 10.97
N ASP A 96 -6.96 -11.68 9.67
CA ASP A 96 -7.98 -12.47 8.98
C ASP A 96 -7.61 -13.96 8.95
N LEU A 97 -6.34 -14.29 8.75
CA LEU A 97 -5.85 -15.66 8.78
C LEU A 97 -6.00 -16.29 10.18
N LEU A 98 -5.68 -15.54 11.24
CA LEU A 98 -5.87 -15.97 12.63
C LEU A 98 -7.35 -16.17 12.96
N ALA A 99 -8.21 -15.23 12.55
CA ALA A 99 -9.64 -15.34 12.74
C ALA A 99 -10.20 -16.59 12.05
N ALA A 100 -9.76 -16.88 10.82
CA ALA A 100 -10.16 -18.08 10.08
C ALA A 100 -9.61 -19.39 10.69
N SER A 101 -8.46 -19.36 11.38
CA SER A 101 -7.81 -20.55 11.95
C SER A 101 -8.25 -20.90 13.38
N SER A 102 -9.09 -20.07 14.01
CA SER A 102 -9.74 -20.35 15.31
C SER A 102 -10.67 -21.58 15.31
N GLY A 103 -10.88 -22.23 14.15
CA GLY A 103 -11.58 -23.50 13.99
C GLY A 103 -10.71 -24.77 14.00
N GLY A 104 -9.38 -24.71 14.13
CA GLY A 104 -8.58 -25.93 14.30
C GLY A 104 -7.08 -25.88 13.97
N ASP A 105 -6.60 -24.89 13.22
CA ASP A 105 -5.22 -24.90 12.69
C ASP A 105 -4.42 -23.65 13.12
N SER A 106 -4.15 -23.54 14.42
CA SER A 106 -3.19 -22.57 15.00
C SER A 106 -1.76 -22.73 14.42
N GLY A 107 -1.49 -23.84 13.73
CA GLY A 107 -0.23 -24.14 13.06
C GLY A 107 0.08 -23.29 11.81
N LEU A 108 -0.91 -22.66 11.16
CA LEU A 108 -0.66 -21.91 9.91
C LEU A 108 0.07 -20.57 10.13
N VAL A 109 -0.21 -19.89 11.24
CA VAL A 109 0.51 -18.65 11.61
C VAL A 109 1.84 -18.99 12.29
N ALA A 110 1.90 -20.10 13.01
CA ALA A 110 3.14 -20.65 13.57
C ALA A 110 4.12 -21.14 12.48
N SER A 111 3.62 -21.74 11.39
CA SER A 111 4.42 -22.23 10.24
C SER A 111 5.08 -21.08 9.47
N CYS A 112 4.41 -19.92 9.41
CA CYS A 112 4.99 -18.73 8.82
C CYS A 112 6.01 -18.03 9.72
N GLY A 113 6.27 -18.47 10.97
CA GLY A 113 7.21 -17.82 11.90
C GLY A 113 6.88 -16.36 12.25
N CYS A 114 5.75 -15.82 11.79
CA CYS A 114 5.35 -14.43 11.95
C CYS A 114 4.61 -14.28 13.28
N ARG A 115 5.17 -13.50 14.23
CA ARG A 115 4.39 -13.06 15.40
C ARG A 115 3.63 -11.79 15.04
N ILE A 116 2.35 -11.71 15.39
CA ILE A 116 1.62 -10.43 15.41
C ILE A 116 2.40 -9.51 16.38
N GLY A 117 3.03 -8.45 15.86
CA GLY A 117 3.87 -7.54 16.65
C GLY A 117 5.32 -7.99 16.88
N GLY A 118 5.85 -8.95 16.10
CA GLY A 118 7.28 -9.28 16.06
C GLY A 118 7.87 -9.14 14.65
N ASP A 119 9.20 -9.22 14.52
CA ASP A 119 9.90 -9.16 13.22
C ASP A 119 9.33 -10.20 12.25
N GLY A 120 8.85 -9.72 11.10
CA GLY A 120 8.22 -10.56 10.07
C GLY A 120 9.18 -11.60 9.50
N CYS A 121 8.67 -12.78 9.21
CA CYS A 121 9.48 -13.96 8.86
C CYS A 121 9.83 -14.08 7.36
N GLY A 122 9.25 -13.24 6.49
CA GLY A 122 9.58 -13.22 5.06
C GLY A 122 10.64 -12.17 4.71
N ALA A 123 11.01 -12.12 3.43
CA ALA A 123 11.81 -11.02 2.89
C ALA A 123 11.16 -9.68 3.27
N CYS A 124 11.96 -8.67 3.62
CA CYS A 124 11.43 -7.35 4.00
C CYS A 124 10.40 -7.32 5.15
N GLY A 125 10.27 -8.37 5.99
CA GLY A 125 9.40 -8.35 7.17
C GLY A 125 7.91 -8.58 6.89
N LEU A 126 7.54 -9.21 5.77
CA LEU A 126 6.16 -9.61 5.46
C LEU A 126 5.94 -11.12 5.64
N CYS A 127 4.69 -11.57 5.70
CA CYS A 127 4.37 -12.99 5.70
C CYS A 127 4.64 -13.60 4.31
N GLY A 128 5.34 -14.73 4.25
CA GLY A 128 5.62 -15.43 2.98
C GLY A 128 4.37 -15.68 2.13
N ARG A 129 3.27 -16.09 2.79
CA ARG A 129 1.98 -16.34 2.15
C ARG A 129 1.29 -15.09 1.59
N PHE A 130 1.64 -13.91 2.08
CA PHE A 130 1.08 -12.67 1.56
C PHE A 130 1.63 -12.39 0.16
N TYR A 131 2.86 -12.81 -0.14
CA TYR A 131 3.44 -12.74 -1.49
C TYR A 131 2.72 -13.65 -2.49
N ASP A 132 2.25 -14.82 -2.04
CA ASP A 132 1.57 -15.80 -2.90
C ASP A 132 0.08 -15.48 -3.13
N THR A 133 -0.44 -14.45 -2.46
CA THR A 133 -1.83 -14.05 -2.59
C THR A 133 -2.05 -13.34 -3.91
N ALA A 134 -3.13 -13.70 -4.61
CA ALA A 134 -3.48 -13.06 -5.87
C ALA A 134 -3.71 -11.54 -5.70
N PRO A 135 -3.38 -10.71 -6.71
CA PRO A 135 -3.63 -9.26 -6.64
C PRO A 135 -5.11 -8.92 -6.50
N SER A 136 -5.98 -9.75 -7.08
CA SER A 136 -7.42 -9.54 -7.16
C SER A 136 -8.21 -10.51 -6.28
N GLY A 137 -9.49 -10.19 -6.06
CA GLY A 137 -10.41 -10.99 -5.27
C GLY A 137 -10.58 -10.50 -3.84
N ARG A 138 -11.56 -11.07 -3.13
CA ARG A 138 -11.95 -10.65 -1.77
C ARG A 138 -10.82 -10.76 -0.75
N PHE A 139 -9.94 -11.74 -0.93
CA PHE A 139 -8.77 -11.98 -0.10
C PHE A 139 -7.47 -11.69 -0.87
N GLY A 140 -7.53 -10.86 -1.92
CA GLY A 140 -6.37 -10.46 -2.70
C GLY A 140 -5.54 -9.37 -2.02
N THR A 141 -4.29 -9.21 -2.41
CA THR A 141 -3.37 -8.20 -1.84
C THR A 141 -3.93 -6.77 -1.98
N LEU A 142 -4.57 -6.42 -3.11
CA LEU A 142 -5.22 -5.12 -3.28
C LEU A 142 -6.37 -4.88 -2.30
N ALA A 143 -7.13 -5.92 -1.93
CA ALA A 143 -8.22 -5.78 -0.97
C ALA A 143 -7.66 -5.45 0.43
N TYR A 144 -6.55 -6.08 0.83
CA TYR A 144 -5.87 -5.75 2.08
C TYR A 144 -5.20 -4.38 2.04
N LEU A 145 -4.62 -3.98 0.92
CA LEU A 145 -4.05 -2.63 0.73
C LEU A 145 -5.14 -1.55 0.87
N VAL A 146 -6.32 -1.77 0.29
CA VAL A 146 -7.47 -0.86 0.46
C VAL A 146 -7.91 -0.79 1.91
N ARG A 147 -8.03 -1.92 2.60
CA ARG A 147 -8.38 -1.98 4.03
C ARG A 147 -7.34 -1.32 4.94
N ALA A 148 -6.08 -1.25 4.50
CA ALA A 148 -4.99 -0.60 5.21
C ALA A 148 -4.86 0.90 4.92
N LEU A 149 -5.57 1.44 3.91
CA LEU A 149 -5.53 2.88 3.59
C LEU A 149 -5.89 3.79 4.78
N PRO A 150 -6.89 3.48 5.63
CA PRO A 150 -7.20 4.32 6.80
C PRO A 150 -6.09 4.40 7.83
N ASP A 151 -5.18 3.41 7.89
CA ASP A 151 -4.01 3.48 8.79
C ASP A 151 -2.97 4.50 8.28
N LEU A 152 -2.93 4.72 6.96
CA LEU A 152 -2.00 5.64 6.30
C LEU A 152 -2.60 7.04 6.15
N LEU A 153 -3.89 7.12 5.86
CA LEU A 153 -4.61 8.34 5.55
C LEU A 153 -5.57 8.65 6.70
N PRO A 154 -5.52 9.85 7.30
CA PRO A 154 -6.52 10.27 8.28
C PRO A 154 -7.84 10.56 7.55
N LEU A 155 -8.51 9.50 7.10
CA LEU A 155 -9.86 9.63 6.57
C LEU A 155 -10.75 10.08 7.74
N PRO A 156 -11.58 11.11 7.57
CA PRO A 156 -12.62 11.38 8.55
C PRO A 156 -13.43 10.09 8.72
N ALA A 157 -13.61 9.67 9.96
CA ALA A 157 -14.41 8.50 10.31
C ALA A 157 -15.88 8.82 10.02
N ASP A 158 -16.24 8.82 8.74
CA ASP A 158 -17.64 8.86 8.35
C ASP A 158 -18.19 7.46 8.62
N SER A 159 -18.90 7.36 9.74
CA SER A 159 -19.91 6.36 10.01
C SER A 159 -20.95 6.42 8.87
N ASP A 160 -20.69 5.73 7.76
CA ASP A 160 -21.69 5.03 6.95
C ASP A 160 -20.99 4.33 5.78
N GLY A 161 -21.52 3.17 5.40
CA GLY A 161 -20.84 2.14 4.63
C GLY A 161 -20.14 2.60 3.36
N LEU A 162 -18.82 2.36 3.28
CA LEU A 162 -18.16 2.07 2.01
C LEU A 162 -18.59 0.67 1.55
N GLU A 163 -19.84 0.53 1.13
CA GLU A 163 -20.23 -0.57 0.26
C GLU A 163 -19.56 -0.29 -1.09
N CYS A 164 -18.52 -1.06 -1.41
CA CYS A 164 -18.05 -1.15 -2.80
C CYS A 164 -19.24 -1.60 -3.66
N PRO A 165 -19.66 -0.83 -4.69
CA PRO A 165 -20.57 -1.35 -5.68
C PRO A 165 -19.78 -2.34 -6.55
N VAL A 166 -19.73 -3.59 -6.13
CA VAL A 166 -19.52 -4.69 -7.07
C VAL A 166 -20.82 -4.81 -7.86
N GLN A 167 -20.79 -4.30 -9.08
CA GLN A 167 -21.77 -4.64 -10.11
C GLN A 167 -21.67 -6.12 -10.48
#